data_AF-A0A1F4YAK0-F1
#
_entry.id   AF-A0A1F4YAK0-F1
#
_cell.length_a   1.000
_cell.length_b   1.000
_cell.length_c   1.000
_cell.angle_alpha   90.00
_cell.angle_beta   90.00
_cell.angle_gamma   90.00
#
_symmetry.space_group_name_H-M   'P 1'
#
loop_
_entity.id
_entity.type
_entity.pdbx_description
1 polymer ?
#
loop_
_entity_poly.entity_id
_entity_poly.type
_entity_poly.pdbx_seq_one_letter_code
_entity_poly.pdbx_strand_id
1 'polypeptide(L)'
;MANLYTDSLVLIRYHWYYPSTSDPYYQYNITENMARNNYYGNNYSPHLFVDGNIDAGYNTGQYGTRIRNELALSAPLDIQIEGDFDTVARSGQLRITVAATNQITNTNLKLRVGLIESGIHWPAPNGTQWHEQTFRDMIPGTTGTPLTIQRGQILQFTQTFNCPSPLVWSNCEIVVFVQSDSGHRILQGAKRSLSSMVYTVDHFSLIAPENQDTIGTTNPQFTWSSSADPDSGYPINYQVYVSASPEFLNATISESIADTSWNCPVELQEDTLLYWKVVADNGHAPRRMSDQIFTLFINGVGCAYAPGDINGNGGANGLDVTFAIAYFKGGTAPPDICDCRPDVPAYPFYAAGDVNGNCFFNGVDITYFVFYMLGGPGLIFCPSCPPVAR
;
A
#
# COMPACT_ATOMS: atom_id res chain seq x y z
N MET A 1 35.36 3.62 4.68
CA MET A 1 35.62 2.79 5.87
C MET A 1 34.35 2.30 6.55
N ALA A 2 33.30 3.12 6.70
CA ALA A 2 32.01 2.64 7.25
C ALA A 2 31.43 1.44 6.49
N ASN A 3 31.51 1.45 5.15
CA ASN A 3 31.01 0.34 4.30
C ASN A 3 31.85 -0.95 4.36
N LEU A 4 32.96 -0.98 5.11
CA LEU A 4 33.81 -2.18 5.25
C LEU A 4 33.42 -3.06 6.45
N TYR A 5 32.61 -2.54 7.38
CA TYR A 5 32.21 -3.21 8.62
C TYR A 5 30.72 -2.98 8.90
N THR A 6 29.88 -2.99 7.87
CA THR A 6 28.47 -2.56 7.94
C THR A 6 27.66 -3.21 9.05
N ASP A 7 28.03 -4.43 9.43
CA ASP A 7 27.31 -5.25 10.40
C ASP A 7 27.95 -5.23 11.80
N SER A 8 29.09 -4.56 11.96
CA SER A 8 29.86 -4.53 13.23
C SER A 8 30.24 -3.12 13.68
N LEU A 9 29.88 -2.09 12.92
CA LEU A 9 30.18 -0.69 13.22
C LEU A 9 28.92 0.16 13.15
N VAL A 10 28.64 0.87 14.24
CA VAL A 10 27.67 1.96 14.27
C VAL A 10 28.41 3.29 14.24
N LEU A 11 27.97 4.20 13.37
CA LEU A 11 28.52 5.54 13.26
C LEU A 11 27.38 6.55 13.33
N ILE A 12 27.58 7.63 14.08
CA ILE A 12 26.68 8.78 14.15
C ILE A 12 27.50 10.02 13.82
N ARG A 13 27.04 10.84 12.87
CA ARG A 13 27.67 12.12 12.54
C ARG A 13 26.84 13.26 13.12
N TYR A 14 27.31 13.80 14.24
CA TYR A 14 26.79 15.04 14.79
C TYR A 14 27.34 16.23 14.02
N HIS A 15 26.49 17.20 13.71
CA HIS A 15 26.86 18.41 13.00
C HIS A 15 27.07 19.56 13.99
N TRP A 16 28.08 20.38 13.71
CA TRP A 16 28.48 21.47 14.59
C TRP A 16 28.46 22.79 13.83
N TYR A 17 28.29 23.91 14.53
CA TYR A 17 28.15 25.23 13.92
C TYR A 17 29.41 25.73 13.19
N TYR A 18 30.56 25.07 13.37
CA TYR A 18 31.79 25.43 12.69
C TYR A 18 32.05 24.48 11.51
N PRO A 19 32.38 25.00 10.32
CA PRO A 19 32.76 26.39 10.01
C PRO A 19 31.59 27.35 9.74
N SER A 20 30.35 26.85 9.62
CA SER A 20 29.18 27.69 9.35
C SER A 20 27.96 27.29 10.18
N THR A 21 27.33 28.29 10.80
CA THR A 21 26.05 28.15 11.51
C THR A 21 24.88 27.89 10.56
N SER A 22 25.12 27.97 9.25
CA SER A 22 24.18 27.67 8.18
C SER A 22 24.23 26.21 7.72
N ASP A 23 24.99 25.33 8.39
CA ASP A 23 24.94 23.89 8.10
C ASP A 23 23.51 23.39 8.34
N PRO A 24 22.81 22.86 7.31
CA PRO A 24 21.40 22.50 7.42
C PRO A 24 21.15 21.37 8.43
N TYR A 25 22.13 20.49 8.66
CA TYR A 25 22.01 19.36 9.57
C TYR A 25 22.30 19.75 11.01
N TYR A 26 23.14 20.78 11.22
CA TYR A 26 23.23 21.45 12.52
C TYR A 26 21.93 22.21 12.83
N GLN A 27 21.42 22.98 11.87
CA GLN A 27 20.19 23.78 12.03
C GLN A 27 18.95 22.92 12.28
N TYR A 28 18.89 21.72 11.70
CA TYR A 28 17.79 20.78 11.90
C TYR A 28 17.56 20.45 13.38
N ASN A 29 18.64 20.27 14.16
CA ASN A 29 18.54 19.94 15.57
C ASN A 29 19.72 20.55 16.37
N ILE A 30 19.70 21.87 16.53
CA ILE A 30 20.76 22.62 17.21
C ILE A 30 20.93 22.13 18.66
N THR A 31 19.82 22.01 19.38
CA THR A 31 19.81 21.70 20.81
C THR A 31 20.54 20.39 21.10
N GLU A 32 20.22 19.32 20.36
CA GLU A 32 20.77 18.01 20.67
C GLU A 32 22.14 17.77 20.05
N ASN A 33 22.42 18.34 18.87
CA ASN A 33 23.78 18.37 18.34
C ASN A 33 24.73 19.04 19.34
N MET A 34 24.34 20.19 19.91
CA MET A 34 25.13 20.88 20.93
C MET A 34 25.23 20.09 22.23
N ALA A 35 24.15 19.47 22.69
CA ALA A 35 24.19 18.63 23.88
C ALA A 35 25.18 17.46 23.73
N ARG A 36 25.20 16.79 22.57
CA ARG A 36 26.17 15.71 22.28
C ARG A 36 27.58 16.24 22.07
N ASN A 37 27.77 17.38 21.39
CA ASN A 37 29.07 18.03 21.28
C ASN A 37 29.66 18.38 22.66
N ASN A 38 28.85 18.99 23.53
CA ASN A 38 29.26 19.40 24.87
C ASN A 38 29.54 18.20 25.79
N TYR A 39 28.79 17.11 25.63
CA TYR A 39 29.05 15.85 26.34
C TYR A 39 30.49 15.35 26.11
N TYR A 40 31.00 15.48 24.89
CA TYR A 40 32.38 15.11 24.55
C TYR A 40 33.40 16.25 24.71
N GLY A 41 32.98 17.45 25.13
CA GLY A 41 33.85 18.62 25.23
C GLY A 41 34.51 19.02 23.91
N ASN A 42 33.85 18.74 22.77
CA ASN A 42 34.44 18.96 21.46
C ASN A 42 34.52 20.46 21.08
N ASN A 43 35.65 20.87 20.46
CA ASN A 43 35.92 22.24 20.04
C ASN A 43 36.55 22.35 18.62
N TYR A 44 36.57 21.29 17.81
CA TYR A 44 36.96 21.34 16.40
C TYR A 44 36.18 20.32 15.55
N SER A 45 36.23 20.46 14.23
CA SER A 45 35.66 19.50 13.28
C SER A 45 36.59 19.35 12.06
N PRO A 46 36.83 18.13 11.55
CA PRO A 46 36.27 16.86 12.00
C PRO A 46 36.94 16.34 13.29
N HIS A 47 36.18 15.64 14.13
CA HIS A 47 36.67 14.99 15.35
C HIS A 47 35.94 13.67 15.59
N LEU A 48 36.67 12.56 15.73
CA LEU A 48 36.11 11.23 15.97
C LEU A 48 36.33 10.76 17.41
N PHE A 49 35.30 10.16 17.99
CA PHE A 49 35.39 9.35 19.22
C PHE A 49 35.03 7.90 18.88
N VAL A 50 35.88 6.94 19.30
CA VAL A 50 35.64 5.50 19.14
C VAL A 50 35.20 4.93 20.49
N ASP A 51 34.11 4.16 20.50
CA ASP A 51 33.43 3.65 21.71
C ASP A 51 33.21 4.73 22.78
N GLY A 52 33.05 5.98 22.35
CA GLY A 52 32.81 7.17 23.18
C GLY A 52 33.99 7.63 24.05
N ASN A 53 34.87 6.74 24.50
CA ASN A 53 35.96 7.08 25.41
C ASN A 53 37.33 7.29 24.72
N ILE A 54 37.47 6.88 23.46
CA ILE A 54 38.74 7.01 22.73
C ILE A 54 38.65 8.22 21.79
N ASP A 55 39.30 9.31 22.20
CA ASP A 55 39.53 10.47 21.33
C ASP A 55 40.51 10.07 20.20
N ALA A 56 39.99 10.06 18.98
CA ALA A 56 40.73 9.76 17.75
C ALA A 56 41.17 11.03 16.98
N GLY A 57 40.80 12.21 17.47
CA GLY A 57 41.12 13.50 16.88
C GLY A 57 40.61 13.69 15.45
N TYR A 58 41.32 14.51 14.67
CA TYR A 58 41.03 14.81 13.26
C TYR A 58 41.82 13.96 12.25
N ASN A 59 42.81 13.17 12.71
CA ASN A 59 43.71 12.43 11.83
C ASN A 59 43.01 11.19 11.25
N THR A 60 42.37 11.38 10.10
CA THR A 60 41.59 10.35 9.40
C THR A 60 42.40 9.10 9.06
N GLY A 61 43.72 9.22 8.88
CA GLY A 61 44.62 8.09 8.63
C GLY A 61 44.71 7.09 9.80
N GLN A 62 44.39 7.53 11.02
CA GLN A 62 44.43 6.68 12.22
C GLN A 62 43.08 6.06 12.57
N TYR A 63 41.98 6.53 11.99
CA TYR A 63 40.63 6.08 12.34
C TYR A 63 40.47 4.57 12.14
N GLY A 64 40.95 4.03 11.03
CA GLY A 64 40.80 2.62 10.70
C GLY A 64 41.51 1.71 11.70
N THR A 65 42.70 2.08 12.15
CA THR A 65 43.45 1.32 13.17
C THR A 65 42.75 1.36 14.51
N ARG A 66 42.27 2.54 14.94
CA ARG A 66 41.56 2.69 16.22
C ARG A 66 40.26 1.89 16.24
N ILE A 67 39.47 1.94 15.16
CA ILE A 67 38.24 1.16 15.03
C ILE A 67 38.54 -0.35 15.09
N ARG A 68 39.54 -0.84 14.34
CA ARG A 68 39.88 -2.27 14.36
C ARG A 68 40.34 -2.78 15.73
N ASN A 69 41.05 -1.94 16.49
CA ASN A 69 41.50 -2.30 17.82
C ASN A 69 40.30 -2.51 18.77
N GLU A 70 39.28 -1.65 18.68
CA GLU A 70 38.06 -1.81 19.49
C GLU A 70 37.19 -2.98 19.01
N LEU A 71 37.07 -3.19 17.69
CA LEU A 71 36.35 -4.33 17.13
C LEU A 71 36.94 -5.69 17.56
N ALA A 72 38.22 -5.75 17.94
CA ALA A 72 38.86 -6.96 18.42
C ALA A 72 38.53 -7.28 19.90
N LEU A 73 37.92 -6.33 20.63
CA LEU A 73 37.52 -6.52 22.01
C LEU A 73 36.12 -7.16 22.09
N SER A 74 35.90 -8.02 23.08
CA SER A 74 34.58 -8.57 23.34
C SER A 74 33.70 -7.54 24.07
N ALA A 75 32.55 -7.21 23.49
CA ALA A 75 31.54 -6.38 24.13
C ALA A 75 30.86 -7.15 25.30
N PRO A 76 30.69 -6.54 26.49
CA PRO A 76 30.07 -7.20 27.63
C PRO A 76 28.53 -7.20 27.60
N LEU A 77 27.94 -6.57 26.57
CA LEU A 77 26.50 -6.45 26.35
C LEU A 77 26.15 -6.93 24.94
N ASP A 78 24.94 -7.45 24.78
CA ASP A 78 24.26 -7.63 23.51
C ASP A 78 23.00 -6.74 23.46
N ILE A 79 22.69 -6.19 22.28
CA ILE A 79 21.55 -5.30 22.07
C ILE A 79 20.76 -5.78 20.86
N GLN A 80 19.51 -6.18 21.10
CA GLN A 80 18.54 -6.48 20.06
C GLN A 80 17.53 -5.34 19.95
N ILE A 81 17.28 -4.89 18.72
CA ILE A 81 16.31 -3.85 18.40
C ILE A 81 15.20 -4.49 17.59
N GLU A 82 14.00 -4.47 18.12
CA GLU A 82 12.75 -4.73 17.40
C GLU A 82 11.91 -3.46 17.39
N GLY A 83 10.95 -3.41 16.48
CA GLY A 83 10.04 -2.30 16.44
C GLY A 83 9.15 -2.34 15.23
N ASP A 84 8.26 -1.37 15.23
CA ASP A 84 7.25 -1.14 14.23
C ASP A 84 7.27 0.35 13.85
N PHE A 85 7.04 0.62 12.57
CA PHE A 85 7.04 1.96 11.99
C PHE A 85 5.84 2.15 11.06
N ASP A 86 5.00 3.10 11.45
CA ASP A 86 3.88 3.58 10.66
C ASP A 86 4.38 4.62 9.65
N THR A 87 4.33 4.25 8.37
CA THR A 87 4.82 5.11 7.29
C THR A 87 3.90 6.32 7.00
N VAL A 88 2.64 6.26 7.44
CA VAL A 88 1.64 7.31 7.25
C VAL A 88 1.71 8.31 8.40
N ALA A 89 1.61 7.83 9.64
CA ALA A 89 1.76 8.67 10.84
C ALA A 89 3.20 9.15 11.06
N ARG A 90 4.18 8.51 10.39
CA ARG A 90 5.62 8.79 10.51
C ARG A 90 6.13 8.66 11.94
N SER A 91 5.62 7.66 12.66
CA SER A 91 5.94 7.36 14.04
C SER A 91 6.04 5.85 14.24
N GLY A 92 6.62 5.42 15.36
CA GLY A 92 6.80 4.01 15.63
C GLY A 92 7.11 3.72 17.08
N GLN A 93 7.17 2.43 17.41
CA GLN A 93 7.56 1.94 18.72
C GLN A 93 8.74 0.97 18.61
N LEU A 94 9.71 1.14 19.50
CA LEU A 94 10.87 0.28 19.64
C LEU A 94 10.70 -0.64 20.84
N ARG A 95 11.11 -1.89 20.67
CA ARG A 95 11.28 -2.92 21.69
C ARG A 95 12.75 -3.30 21.72
N ILE A 96 13.46 -2.82 22.75
CA ILE A 96 14.90 -2.96 22.88
C ILE A 96 15.19 -3.96 23.98
N THR A 97 15.98 -4.99 23.66
CA THR A 97 16.47 -5.97 24.64
C THR A 97 17.97 -5.78 24.83
N VAL A 98 18.41 -5.64 26.08
CA VAL A 98 19.82 -5.52 26.48
C VAL A 98 20.18 -6.70 27.37
N ALA A 99 21.12 -7.53 26.93
CA ALA A 99 21.58 -8.70 27.68
C ALA A 99 23.03 -8.51 28.14
N ALA A 100 23.32 -8.73 29.43
CA ALA A 100 24.68 -8.68 29.95
C ALA A 100 25.37 -10.04 29.83
N THR A 101 26.15 -10.21 28.76
CA THR A 101 26.86 -11.46 28.44
C THR A 101 28.13 -11.63 29.28
N ASN A 102 28.69 -10.53 29.79
CA ASN A 102 29.89 -10.54 30.63
C ASN A 102 29.75 -9.61 31.85
N GLN A 103 30.79 -9.55 32.69
CA GLN A 103 30.84 -8.67 33.87
C GLN A 103 30.78 -7.20 33.44
N ILE A 104 29.94 -6.43 34.13
CA ILE A 104 29.75 -4.99 33.90
C ILE A 104 30.50 -4.22 35.00
N THR A 105 31.56 -3.53 34.63
CA THR A 105 32.40 -2.74 35.56
C THR A 105 32.14 -1.24 35.49
N ASN A 106 31.58 -0.76 34.38
CA ASN A 106 31.22 0.65 34.22
C ASN A 106 29.97 0.99 35.03
N THR A 107 29.95 2.20 35.60
CA THR A 107 28.82 2.73 36.38
C THR A 107 28.14 3.88 35.62
N ASN A 108 27.02 4.38 36.15
CA ASN A 108 26.23 5.47 35.54
C ASN A 108 25.89 5.20 34.06
N LEU A 109 25.35 4.00 33.80
CA LEU A 109 24.99 3.56 32.45
C LEU A 109 23.67 4.18 32.01
N LYS A 110 23.62 4.60 30.75
CA LYS A 110 22.43 5.11 30.05
C LYS A 110 22.21 4.30 28.77
N LEU A 111 20.99 3.85 28.56
CA LEU A 111 20.52 3.44 27.24
C LEU A 111 20.21 4.72 26.45
N ARG A 112 20.81 4.86 25.28
CA ARG A 112 20.61 6.00 24.40
C ARG A 112 20.11 5.51 23.06
N VAL A 113 19.08 6.18 22.56
CA VAL A 113 18.47 5.89 21.26
C VAL A 113 18.64 7.13 20.41
N GLY A 114 19.11 6.97 19.18
CA GLY A 114 19.25 8.05 18.21
C GLY A 114 18.65 7.68 16.87
N LEU A 115 18.20 8.68 16.13
CA LEU A 115 17.78 8.59 14.73
C LEU A 115 18.89 9.18 13.86
N ILE A 116 19.31 8.43 12.84
CA ILE A 116 20.25 8.90 11.80
C ILE A 116 19.62 8.76 10.43
N GLU A 117 20.07 9.57 9.48
CA GLU A 117 19.66 9.51 8.08
C GLU A 117 20.89 9.44 7.17
N SER A 118 20.82 8.61 6.14
CA SER A 118 21.89 8.36 5.18
C SER A 118 21.47 8.76 3.75
N GLY A 119 22.41 8.76 2.79
CA GLY A 119 22.10 9.03 1.38
C GLY A 119 21.47 10.41 1.10
N ILE A 120 21.80 11.45 1.88
CA ILE A 120 21.26 12.80 1.66
C ILE A 120 22.14 13.55 0.66
N HIS A 121 21.56 14.01 -0.44
CA HIS A 121 22.26 14.87 -1.39
C HIS A 121 22.15 16.34 -0.99
N TRP A 122 23.29 16.93 -0.61
CA TRP A 122 23.42 18.37 -0.41
C TRP A 122 24.85 18.80 -0.75
N PRO A 123 25.04 19.65 -1.78
CA PRO A 123 26.36 20.09 -2.22
C PRO A 123 26.96 21.07 -1.21
N ALA A 124 27.71 20.53 -0.25
CA ALA A 124 28.33 21.31 0.79
C ALA A 124 29.48 22.17 0.23
N PRO A 125 29.71 23.38 0.77
CA PRO A 125 30.83 24.24 0.37
C PRO A 125 32.22 23.59 0.50
N ASN A 126 32.34 22.53 1.31
CA ASN A 126 33.57 21.76 1.49
C ASN A 126 33.78 20.66 0.42
N GLY A 127 32.93 20.58 -0.60
CA GLY A 127 32.99 19.59 -1.67
C GLY A 127 32.26 18.26 -1.37
N THR A 128 31.72 18.07 -0.16
CA THR A 128 30.92 16.88 0.17
C THR A 128 29.53 16.99 -0.45
N GLN A 129 29.16 16.05 -1.31
CA GLN A 129 27.85 16.05 -1.98
C GLN A 129 26.83 15.13 -1.31
N TRP A 130 27.30 14.04 -0.71
CA TRP A 130 26.48 13.00 -0.12
C TRP A 130 26.82 12.87 1.36
N HIS A 131 25.79 12.94 2.19
CA HIS A 131 25.90 12.88 3.65
C HIS A 131 25.29 11.58 4.15
N GLU A 132 26.00 10.96 5.09
CA GLU A 132 25.75 9.60 5.55
C GLU A 132 25.67 9.56 7.07
N GLN A 133 24.84 8.68 7.63
CA GLN A 133 24.64 8.51 9.08
C GLN A 133 24.53 9.84 9.84
N THR A 134 23.87 10.82 9.23
CA THR A 134 23.73 12.16 9.77
C THR A 134 22.72 12.13 10.90
N PHE A 135 23.12 12.64 12.07
CA PHE A 135 22.27 12.70 13.25
C PHE A 135 21.01 13.54 12.99
N ARG A 136 19.88 13.07 13.52
CA ARG A 136 18.56 13.72 13.43
C ARG A 136 17.91 13.96 14.76
N ASP A 137 17.93 12.98 15.66
CA ASP A 137 17.18 13.04 16.91
C ASP A 137 17.79 12.11 17.97
N MET A 138 17.73 12.48 19.24
CA MET A 138 17.92 11.59 20.38
C MET A 138 16.56 11.30 21.00
N ILE A 139 16.25 10.02 21.23
CA ILE A 139 14.92 9.59 21.65
C ILE A 139 14.97 9.06 23.09
N PRO A 140 14.14 9.57 24.03
CA PRO A 140 13.28 10.75 23.92
C PRO A 140 14.07 12.07 24.12
N GLY A 141 15.38 11.98 24.31
CA GLY A 141 16.28 13.12 24.40
C GLY A 141 17.71 12.68 24.74
N THR A 142 18.62 13.65 24.83
CA THR A 142 20.08 13.40 24.94
C THR A 142 20.55 12.77 26.26
N THR A 143 19.77 12.89 27.34
CA THR A 143 20.11 12.32 28.66
C THR A 143 20.22 10.79 28.62
N GLY A 144 19.34 10.13 27.86
CA GLY A 144 19.17 8.68 27.84
C GLY A 144 18.45 8.12 29.07
N THR A 145 18.07 6.84 28.99
CA THR A 145 17.37 6.11 30.06
C THR A 145 18.39 5.46 31.00
N PRO A 146 18.44 5.79 32.29
CA PRO A 146 19.34 5.13 33.23
C PRO A 146 19.07 3.63 33.32
N LEU A 147 20.13 2.83 33.37
CA LEU A 147 20.01 1.39 33.60
C LEU A 147 21.10 0.89 34.54
N THR A 148 20.77 -0.17 35.27
CA THR A 148 21.72 -0.96 36.07
C THR A 148 21.52 -2.41 35.68
N ILE A 149 22.59 -3.05 35.22
CA ILE A 149 22.55 -4.43 34.74
C ILE A 149 23.80 -5.18 35.21
N GLN A 150 23.62 -6.44 35.58
CA GLN A 150 24.67 -7.35 36.02
C GLN A 150 24.72 -8.57 35.09
N ARG A 151 25.86 -9.27 35.08
CA ARG A 151 26.08 -10.45 34.25
C ARG A 151 24.93 -11.45 34.37
N GLY A 152 24.43 -11.93 33.22
CA GLY A 152 23.34 -12.89 33.11
C GLY A 152 21.94 -12.26 33.15
N GLN A 153 21.81 -10.95 33.39
CA GLN A 153 20.52 -10.26 33.33
C GLN A 153 20.17 -9.83 31.92
N ILE A 154 18.86 -9.75 31.67
CA ILE A 154 18.26 -9.22 30.45
C ILE A 154 17.30 -8.11 30.89
N LEU A 155 17.43 -6.93 30.28
CA LEU A 155 16.53 -5.80 30.46
C LEU A 155 15.81 -5.51 29.16
N GLN A 156 14.53 -5.13 29.26
CA GLN A 156 13.71 -4.76 28.12
C GLN A 156 13.22 -3.31 28.28
N PHE A 157 13.21 -2.58 27.17
CA PHE A 157 12.78 -1.19 27.12
C PHE A 157 11.84 -1.00 25.94
N THR A 158 10.82 -0.18 26.16
CA THR A 158 9.92 0.28 25.09
C THR A 158 10.08 1.77 24.92
N GLN A 159 10.20 2.23 23.68
CA GLN A 159 10.38 3.65 23.37
C GLN A 159 9.65 4.01 22.09
N THR A 160 8.75 5.00 22.16
CA THR A 160 8.14 5.58 20.95
C THR A 160 9.09 6.58 20.31
N PHE A 161 9.00 6.71 18.99
CA PHE A 161 9.81 7.64 18.21
C PHE A 161 9.01 8.24 17.05
N ASN A 162 9.51 9.34 16.51
CA ASN A 162 8.98 9.97 15.31
C ASN A 162 10.09 10.10 14.26
N CYS A 163 9.70 10.06 12.99
CA CYS A 163 10.58 10.38 11.86
C CYS A 163 9.86 11.41 10.99
N PRO A 164 9.76 12.69 11.41
CA PRO A 164 8.95 13.69 10.72
C PRO A 164 9.52 14.07 9.35
N SER A 165 8.67 14.63 8.48
CA SER A 165 9.11 15.33 7.26
C SER A 165 10.02 16.51 7.65
N PRO A 166 11.11 16.81 6.89
CA PRO A 166 11.44 16.36 5.53
C PRO A 166 12.31 15.10 5.45
N LEU A 167 12.50 14.35 6.54
CA LEU A 167 13.34 13.14 6.50
C LEU A 167 12.82 12.13 5.48
N VAL A 168 13.71 11.41 4.82
CA VAL A 168 13.39 10.25 3.99
C VAL A 168 13.47 9.02 4.89
N TRP A 169 12.33 8.55 5.39
CA TRP A 169 12.29 7.49 6.40
C TRP A 169 12.98 6.19 5.93
N SER A 170 12.96 5.88 4.63
CA SER A 170 13.61 4.69 4.07
C SER A 170 15.14 4.76 4.11
N ASN A 171 15.69 5.96 4.29
CA ASN A 171 17.10 6.22 4.47
C ASN A 171 17.49 6.36 5.95
N CYS A 172 16.53 6.20 6.87
CA CYS A 172 16.77 6.38 8.29
C CYS A 172 17.06 5.05 9.00
N GLU A 173 17.87 5.14 10.05
CA GLU A 173 18.19 4.03 10.95
C GLU A 173 18.03 4.49 12.41
N ILE A 174 17.49 3.61 13.24
CA ILE A 174 17.57 3.74 14.70
C ILE A 174 18.93 3.20 15.14
N VAL A 175 19.59 3.94 16.02
CA VAL A 175 20.83 3.55 16.69
C VAL A 175 20.55 3.45 18.18
N VAL A 176 20.86 2.31 18.79
CA VAL A 176 20.77 2.10 20.22
C VAL A 176 22.15 1.80 20.77
N PHE A 177 22.54 2.46 21.86
CA PHE A 177 23.82 2.19 22.50
C PHE A 177 23.73 2.37 24.02
N VAL A 178 24.49 1.56 24.74
CA VAL A 178 24.63 1.69 26.20
C VAL A 178 25.94 2.39 26.50
N GLN A 179 25.86 3.58 27.11
CA GLN A 179 27.01 4.43 27.39
C GLN A 179 27.10 4.74 28.88
N SER A 180 28.32 4.70 29.41
CA SER A 180 28.65 5.18 30.76
C SER A 180 28.90 6.68 30.74
N ASP A 181 28.20 7.43 31.58
CA ASP A 181 28.52 8.84 31.83
C ASP A 181 29.71 9.01 32.78
N SER A 182 30.23 7.91 33.33
CA SER A 182 31.51 7.84 34.04
C SER A 182 32.61 7.40 33.08
N GLY A 183 33.11 8.34 32.27
CA GLY A 183 34.23 8.12 31.34
C GLY A 183 33.84 7.83 29.89
N HIS A 184 32.59 8.09 29.51
CA HIS A 184 32.06 8.08 28.13
C HIS A 184 32.07 6.73 27.40
N ARG A 185 32.53 5.64 28.04
CA ARG A 185 32.63 4.32 27.39
C ARG A 185 31.27 3.84 26.92
N ILE A 186 31.17 3.51 25.63
CA ILE A 186 30.08 2.76 25.04
C ILE A 186 30.40 1.27 25.19
N LEU A 187 29.49 0.52 25.79
CA LEU A 187 29.68 -0.90 26.09
C LEU A 187 29.17 -1.79 24.95
N GLN A 188 28.17 -1.32 24.20
CA GLN A 188 27.65 -1.95 22.99
C GLN A 188 26.82 -0.92 22.21
N GLY A 189 26.80 -1.06 20.89
CA GLY A 189 25.92 -0.34 19.98
C GLY A 189 25.27 -1.28 18.97
N ALA A 190 24.01 -1.03 18.64
CA ALA A 190 23.28 -1.71 17.58
C ALA A 190 22.54 -0.68 16.74
N LYS A 191 22.18 -1.05 15.51
CA LYS A 191 21.35 -0.21 14.65
C LYS A 191 20.33 -1.05 13.89
N ARG A 192 19.22 -0.43 13.50
CA ARG A 192 18.17 -1.06 12.70
C ARG A 192 17.56 -0.05 11.74
N SER A 193 17.42 -0.43 10.47
CA SER A 193 16.78 0.42 9.46
C SER A 193 15.28 0.51 9.69
N LEU A 194 14.69 1.70 9.52
CA LEU A 194 13.24 1.90 9.61
C LEU A 194 12.51 1.05 8.57
N SER A 195 13.10 0.85 7.38
CA SER A 195 12.58 -0.01 6.31
C SER A 195 12.35 -1.45 6.74
N SER A 196 13.12 -1.94 7.72
CA SER A 196 12.98 -3.30 8.28
C SER A 196 11.95 -3.39 9.43
N MET A 197 11.27 -2.28 9.73
CA MET A 197 10.27 -2.14 10.79
C MET A 197 8.92 -1.67 10.22
N VAL A 198 8.79 -1.54 8.90
CA VAL A 198 7.52 -1.15 8.26
C VAL A 198 6.57 -2.33 8.24
N TYR A 199 5.32 -2.10 8.64
CA TYR A 199 4.23 -3.05 8.44
C TYR A 199 4.02 -3.35 6.96
N THR A 200 3.82 -4.61 6.59
CA THR A 200 3.50 -4.96 5.21
C THR A 200 2.07 -5.47 5.08
N VAL A 201 1.32 -4.91 4.14
CA VAL A 201 0.09 -5.54 3.66
C VAL A 201 0.49 -6.76 2.82
N ASP A 202 -0.19 -7.89 2.99
CA ASP A 202 0.04 -9.14 2.26
C ASP A 202 -0.42 -9.07 0.80
N HIS A 203 0.06 -10.00 -0.03
CA HIS A 203 -0.37 -10.12 -1.41
C HIS A 203 -1.82 -10.62 -1.52
N PHE A 204 -2.53 -10.16 -2.55
CA PHE A 204 -3.90 -10.57 -2.83
C PHE A 204 -4.19 -10.45 -4.33
N SER A 205 -5.13 -11.26 -4.80
CA SER A 205 -5.41 -11.44 -6.23
C SER A 205 -6.84 -11.06 -6.60
N LEU A 206 -7.00 -10.64 -7.86
CA LEU A 206 -8.31 -10.42 -8.47
C LEU A 206 -8.99 -11.77 -8.78
N ILE A 207 -10.32 -11.83 -8.64
CA ILE A 207 -11.11 -13.05 -8.87
C ILE A 207 -12.07 -12.88 -10.05
N ALA A 208 -13.00 -11.92 -9.98
CA ALA A 208 -13.98 -11.69 -11.05
C ALA A 208 -14.29 -10.18 -11.21
N PRO A 209 -14.61 -9.70 -12.44
CA PRO A 209 -14.50 -10.38 -13.73
C PRO A 209 -13.09 -10.92 -14.01
N GLU A 210 -12.99 -12.08 -14.65
CA GLU A 210 -11.69 -12.65 -15.01
C GLU A 210 -10.97 -11.77 -16.04
N ASN A 211 -9.66 -11.98 -16.23
CA ASN A 211 -8.93 -11.22 -17.22
C ASN A 211 -9.47 -11.52 -18.64
N GLN A 212 -9.78 -10.45 -19.38
CA GLN A 212 -10.34 -10.46 -20.73
C GLN A 212 -11.79 -10.95 -20.81
N ASP A 213 -12.52 -10.94 -19.69
CA ASP A 213 -13.92 -11.33 -19.65
C ASP A 213 -14.81 -10.34 -20.43
N THR A 214 -15.92 -10.83 -20.97
CA THR A 214 -16.93 -10.01 -21.65
C THR A 214 -18.18 -9.94 -20.78
N ILE A 215 -18.48 -8.75 -20.27
CA ILE A 215 -19.55 -8.56 -19.29
C ILE A 215 -20.79 -7.98 -19.96
N GLY A 216 -21.91 -8.69 -19.80
CA GLY A 216 -23.23 -8.35 -20.34
C GLY A 216 -24.01 -7.27 -19.59
N THR A 217 -23.37 -6.50 -18.72
CA THR A 217 -23.99 -5.45 -17.91
C THR A 217 -23.05 -4.27 -17.75
N THR A 218 -23.60 -3.06 -17.69
CA THR A 218 -22.85 -1.82 -17.41
C THR A 218 -22.57 -1.62 -15.91
N ASN A 219 -23.15 -2.44 -15.02
CA ASN A 219 -22.92 -2.39 -13.56
C ASN A 219 -22.31 -3.70 -13.02
N PRO A 220 -21.09 -4.09 -13.45
CA PRO A 220 -20.48 -5.34 -13.01
C PRO A 220 -20.23 -5.36 -11.50
N GLN A 221 -20.24 -6.58 -10.95
CA GLN A 221 -19.70 -6.85 -9.63
C GLN A 221 -18.23 -7.28 -9.75
N PHE A 222 -17.37 -6.67 -8.93
CA PHE A 222 -15.96 -7.00 -8.81
C PHE A 222 -15.70 -7.77 -7.52
N THR A 223 -14.86 -8.80 -7.56
CA THR A 223 -14.47 -9.62 -6.41
C THR A 223 -12.97 -9.93 -6.42
N TRP A 224 -12.38 -10.01 -5.23
CA TRP A 224 -10.95 -10.25 -5.02
C TRP A 224 -10.72 -11.12 -3.77
N SER A 225 -9.51 -11.65 -3.59
CA SER A 225 -9.17 -12.37 -2.35
C SER A 225 -8.85 -11.38 -1.22
N SER A 226 -9.13 -11.73 0.04
CA SER A 226 -8.73 -10.89 1.16
C SER A 226 -7.21 -10.81 1.30
N SER A 227 -6.73 -9.64 1.69
CA SER A 227 -5.38 -9.37 2.18
C SER A 227 -5.37 -9.29 3.72
N ALA A 228 -4.18 -9.32 4.32
CA ALA A 228 -3.97 -9.11 5.74
C ALA A 228 -2.77 -8.16 5.98
N ASP A 229 -2.61 -7.71 7.22
CA ASP A 229 -1.35 -7.20 7.74
C ASP A 229 -0.94 -8.15 8.90
N PRO A 230 0.04 -9.05 8.68
CA PRO A 230 0.40 -10.08 9.64
C PRO A 230 1.14 -9.51 10.87
N ASP A 231 1.69 -8.30 10.76
CA ASP A 231 2.57 -7.72 11.78
C ASP A 231 1.78 -6.88 12.79
N SER A 232 0.68 -6.25 12.36
CA SER A 232 -0.10 -5.31 13.19
C SER A 232 -1.51 -5.77 13.54
N GLY A 233 -2.13 -6.61 12.68
CA GLY A 233 -3.55 -6.95 12.79
C GLY A 233 -4.51 -5.80 12.49
N TYR A 234 -4.05 -4.68 11.92
CA TYR A 234 -4.95 -3.59 11.49
C TYR A 234 -5.90 -4.08 10.38
N PRO A 235 -7.20 -3.68 10.41
CA PRO A 235 -8.15 -4.08 9.39
C PRO A 235 -7.76 -3.51 8.03
N ILE A 236 -7.87 -4.33 6.99
CA ILE A 236 -7.66 -3.92 5.60
C ILE A 236 -8.97 -3.41 5.02
N ASN A 237 -8.92 -2.24 4.39
CA ASN A 237 -9.94 -1.76 3.49
C ASN A 237 -9.43 -1.74 2.05
N TYR A 238 -10.34 -1.75 1.09
CA TYR A 238 -10.04 -1.81 -0.33
C TYR A 238 -10.68 -0.64 -1.06
N GLN A 239 -10.05 -0.23 -2.16
CA GLN A 239 -10.65 0.62 -3.17
C GLN A 239 -10.48 -0.03 -4.55
N VAL A 240 -11.58 -0.17 -5.28
CA VAL A 240 -11.60 -0.67 -6.65
C VAL A 240 -11.41 0.49 -7.61
N TYR A 241 -10.55 0.32 -8.60
CA TYR A 241 -10.29 1.28 -9.67
C TYR A 241 -10.70 0.64 -11.00
N VAL A 242 -11.48 1.35 -11.81
CA VAL A 242 -11.88 0.94 -13.16
C VAL A 242 -11.65 2.09 -14.13
N SER A 243 -10.98 1.85 -15.26
CA SER A 243 -10.68 2.90 -16.24
C SER A 243 -10.53 2.34 -17.65
N ALA A 244 -10.83 3.15 -18.67
CA ALA A 244 -10.48 2.83 -20.07
C ALA A 244 -8.97 3.00 -20.36
N SER A 245 -8.21 3.61 -19.43
CA SER A 245 -6.77 3.81 -19.54
C SER A 245 -6.01 2.78 -18.69
N PRO A 246 -4.96 2.11 -19.22
CA PRO A 246 -4.13 1.21 -18.43
C PRO A 246 -3.37 1.93 -17.31
N GLU A 247 -3.16 3.24 -17.44
CA GLU A 247 -2.57 4.10 -16.42
C GLU A 247 -3.60 4.62 -15.40
N PHE A 248 -4.85 4.16 -15.49
CA PHE A 248 -5.96 4.56 -14.62
C PHE A 248 -6.23 6.07 -14.60
N LEU A 249 -6.01 6.75 -15.72
CA LEU A 249 -6.43 8.14 -15.91
C LEU A 249 -7.96 8.24 -15.86
N ASN A 250 -8.49 9.23 -15.14
CA ASN A 250 -9.93 9.45 -14.95
C ASN A 250 -10.69 8.17 -14.52
N ALA A 251 -10.08 7.35 -13.67
CA ALA A 251 -10.69 6.12 -13.19
C ALA A 251 -11.97 6.39 -12.37
N THR A 252 -12.96 5.52 -12.53
CA THR A 252 -14.02 5.32 -11.54
C THR A 252 -13.39 4.63 -10.33
N ILE A 253 -13.55 5.22 -9.14
CA ILE A 253 -12.96 4.72 -7.89
C ILE A 253 -14.09 4.46 -6.91
N SER A 254 -14.09 3.30 -6.27
CA SER A 254 -15.04 2.98 -5.21
C SER A 254 -14.80 3.78 -3.93
N GLU A 255 -15.78 3.74 -3.04
CA GLU A 255 -15.60 3.99 -1.63
C GLU A 255 -14.57 3.04 -0.98
N SER A 256 -14.21 3.31 0.27
CA SER A 256 -13.40 2.40 1.08
C SER A 256 -14.27 1.23 1.54
N ILE A 257 -13.88 0.01 1.17
CA ILE A 257 -14.69 -1.21 1.35
C ILE A 257 -13.96 -2.16 2.30
N ALA A 258 -14.66 -2.66 3.33
CA ALA A 258 -14.10 -3.67 4.25
C ALA A 258 -14.32 -5.12 3.76
N ASP A 259 -15.26 -5.32 2.84
CA ASP A 259 -15.54 -6.62 2.21
C ASP A 259 -14.59 -6.87 1.02
N THR A 260 -14.76 -8.02 0.36
CA THR A 260 -14.00 -8.49 -0.81
C THR A 260 -14.80 -8.47 -2.11
N SER A 261 -15.91 -7.71 -2.11
CA SER A 261 -16.76 -7.52 -3.27
C SER A 261 -17.25 -6.07 -3.39
N TRP A 262 -17.49 -5.63 -4.62
CA TRP A 262 -18.01 -4.30 -4.93
C TRP A 262 -18.96 -4.35 -6.13
N ASN A 263 -20.20 -3.88 -5.95
CA ASN A 263 -21.16 -3.71 -7.04
C ASN A 263 -21.02 -2.30 -7.60
N CYS A 264 -20.59 -2.17 -8.86
CA CYS A 264 -20.35 -0.87 -9.48
C CYS A 264 -21.66 -0.06 -9.58
N PRO A 265 -21.82 1.06 -8.86
CA PRO A 265 -23.09 1.79 -8.83
C PRO A 265 -23.27 2.72 -10.04
N VAL A 266 -22.23 2.89 -10.85
CA VAL A 266 -22.23 3.76 -12.04
C VAL A 266 -22.21 2.88 -13.27
N GLU A 267 -23.04 3.22 -14.26
CA GLU A 267 -23.04 2.58 -15.56
C GLU A 267 -21.69 2.84 -16.26
N LEU A 268 -20.95 1.75 -16.49
CA LEU A 268 -19.71 1.77 -17.25
C LEU A 268 -20.01 1.88 -18.74
N GLN A 269 -19.09 2.49 -19.48
CA GLN A 269 -19.25 2.71 -20.91
C GLN A 269 -19.29 1.37 -21.68
N GLU A 270 -20.31 1.21 -22.53
CA GLU A 270 -20.44 0.05 -23.44
C GLU A 270 -19.42 0.09 -24.58
N ASP A 271 -19.28 -1.05 -25.26
CA ASP A 271 -18.33 -1.29 -26.35
C ASP A 271 -16.90 -0.86 -26.00
N THR A 272 -16.55 -0.96 -24.72
CA THR A 272 -15.30 -0.41 -24.18
C THR A 272 -14.52 -1.48 -23.43
N LEU A 273 -13.23 -1.59 -23.79
CA LEU A 273 -12.25 -2.33 -23.01
C LEU A 273 -11.83 -1.49 -21.80
N LEU A 274 -12.06 -2.02 -20.60
CA LEU A 274 -11.71 -1.40 -19.34
C LEU A 274 -10.63 -2.21 -18.63
N TYR A 275 -9.82 -1.52 -17.84
CA TYR A 275 -8.81 -2.04 -16.93
C TYR A 275 -9.32 -1.87 -15.51
N TRP A 276 -9.12 -2.87 -14.67
CA TRP A 276 -9.48 -2.79 -13.27
C TRP A 276 -8.41 -3.37 -12.36
N LYS A 277 -8.34 -2.81 -11.15
CA LYS A 277 -7.47 -3.24 -10.07
C LYS A 277 -8.10 -2.93 -8.72
N VAL A 278 -7.53 -3.50 -7.68
CA VAL A 278 -7.93 -3.21 -6.30
C VAL A 278 -6.71 -2.72 -5.53
N VAL A 279 -6.89 -1.75 -4.65
CA VAL A 279 -5.85 -1.23 -3.76
C VAL A 279 -6.25 -1.47 -2.31
N ALA A 280 -5.46 -2.26 -1.59
CA ALA A 280 -5.59 -2.49 -0.16
C ALA A 280 -4.88 -1.37 0.64
N ASP A 281 -5.52 -0.94 1.73
CA ASP A 281 -5.05 0.10 2.63
C ASP A 281 -5.48 -0.20 4.07
N ASN A 282 -4.57 -0.07 5.02
CA ASN A 282 -4.84 -0.19 6.46
C ASN A 282 -4.62 1.13 7.22
N GLY A 283 -4.21 2.20 6.54
CA GLY A 283 -3.92 3.51 7.13
C GLY A 283 -2.57 3.63 7.84
N HIS A 284 -1.75 2.57 7.87
CA HIS A 284 -0.49 2.50 8.65
C HIS A 284 0.72 2.05 7.80
N ALA A 285 0.48 1.23 6.79
CA ALA A 285 1.46 0.71 5.85
C ALA A 285 1.35 1.41 4.48
N PRO A 286 2.37 1.28 3.62
CA PRO A 286 2.23 1.65 2.22
C PRO A 286 1.07 0.89 1.56
N ARG A 287 0.23 1.60 0.82
CA ARG A 287 -0.89 1.02 0.06
C ARG A 287 -0.38 -0.06 -0.90
N ARG A 288 -1.10 -1.17 -1.00
CA ARG A 288 -0.74 -2.28 -1.89
C ARG A 288 -1.78 -2.47 -2.99
N MET A 289 -1.30 -2.55 -4.23
CA MET A 289 -2.12 -2.96 -5.36
C MET A 289 -2.27 -4.49 -5.40
N SER A 290 -3.40 -4.95 -5.93
CA SER A 290 -3.58 -6.34 -6.33
C SER A 290 -2.43 -6.82 -7.21
N ASP A 291 -2.12 -8.12 -7.14
CA ASP A 291 -1.02 -8.72 -7.89
C ASP A 291 -1.18 -8.61 -9.41
N GLN A 292 -2.42 -8.38 -9.85
CA GLN A 292 -2.79 -8.25 -11.25
C GLN A 292 -3.53 -6.93 -11.51
N ILE A 293 -3.47 -6.51 -12.78
CA ILE A 293 -4.45 -5.63 -13.41
C ILE A 293 -5.18 -6.50 -14.43
N PHE A 294 -6.49 -6.61 -14.32
CA PHE A 294 -7.32 -7.36 -15.25
C PHE A 294 -8.01 -6.41 -16.22
N THR A 295 -8.33 -6.92 -17.41
CA THR A 295 -9.19 -6.22 -18.37
C THR A 295 -10.56 -6.87 -18.43
N LEU A 296 -11.60 -6.08 -18.71
CA LEU A 296 -12.91 -6.59 -19.13
C LEU A 296 -13.42 -5.79 -20.33
N PHE A 297 -14.22 -6.41 -21.19
CA PHE A 297 -14.95 -5.72 -22.24
C PHE A 297 -16.41 -5.60 -21.81
N ILE A 298 -16.91 -4.37 -21.67
CA ILE A 298 -18.34 -4.14 -21.44
C ILE A 298 -19.02 -4.25 -22.80
N ASN A 299 -19.78 -5.31 -22.96
CA ASN A 299 -20.70 -5.48 -24.07
C ASN A 299 -22.08 -5.63 -23.43
N GLY A 300 -22.67 -4.50 -23.02
CA GLY A 300 -24.05 -4.50 -22.53
C GLY A 300 -24.95 -4.92 -23.68
N VAL A 301 -25.30 -6.19 -23.78
CA VAL A 301 -26.08 -6.68 -24.91
C VAL A 301 -27.46 -7.12 -24.46
N GLY A 302 -28.45 -6.55 -25.15
CA GLY A 302 -29.35 -7.31 -26.01
C GLY A 302 -29.47 -8.82 -25.72
N CYS A 303 -30.70 -9.27 -25.55
CA CYS A 303 -30.97 -10.65 -25.19
C CYS A 303 -30.78 -11.64 -26.34
N ALA A 304 -30.48 -12.89 -25.97
CA ALA A 304 -30.50 -14.01 -26.91
C ALA A 304 -31.93 -14.42 -27.25
N TYR A 305 -32.47 -13.86 -28.33
CA TYR A 305 -33.77 -14.26 -28.88
C TYR A 305 -33.79 -14.09 -30.40
N ALA A 306 -34.72 -14.78 -31.05
CA ALA A 306 -35.03 -14.54 -32.46
C ALA A 306 -36.37 -13.77 -32.54
N PRO A 307 -36.45 -12.64 -33.27
CA PRO A 307 -37.70 -11.91 -33.44
C PRO A 307 -38.82 -12.83 -33.96
N GLY A 308 -39.93 -12.93 -33.22
CA GLY A 308 -41.07 -13.78 -33.55
C GLY A 308 -40.99 -15.24 -33.07
N ASP A 309 -39.88 -15.70 -32.50
CA ASP A 309 -39.78 -17.05 -31.90
C ASP A 309 -40.29 -17.01 -30.44
N ILE A 310 -41.57 -16.67 -30.28
CA ILE A 310 -42.20 -16.36 -28.98
C ILE A 310 -42.25 -17.60 -28.07
N ASN A 311 -42.32 -18.81 -28.64
CA ASN A 311 -42.35 -20.04 -27.85
C ASN A 311 -40.95 -20.68 -27.67
N GLY A 312 -39.90 -20.12 -28.28
CA GLY A 312 -38.52 -20.58 -28.14
C GLY A 312 -38.19 -21.89 -28.86
N ASN A 313 -38.92 -22.25 -29.93
CA ASN A 313 -38.72 -23.50 -30.66
C ASN A 313 -37.72 -23.39 -31.84
N GLY A 314 -37.17 -22.20 -32.08
CA GLY A 314 -36.17 -21.94 -33.12
C GLY A 314 -36.75 -21.43 -34.44
N GLY A 315 -38.04 -21.08 -34.53
CA GLY A 315 -38.59 -20.54 -35.78
C GLY A 315 -39.86 -19.73 -35.63
N ALA A 316 -39.85 -18.49 -36.11
CA ALA A 316 -41.00 -17.58 -36.12
C ALA A 316 -42.10 -18.01 -37.10
N ASN A 317 -43.18 -18.63 -36.61
CA ASN A 317 -44.28 -19.13 -37.43
C ASN A 317 -45.65 -19.09 -36.71
N GLY A 318 -46.65 -19.76 -37.28
CA GLY A 318 -48.03 -19.75 -36.74
C GLY A 318 -48.17 -20.36 -35.34
N LEU A 319 -47.20 -21.17 -34.90
CA LEU A 319 -47.14 -21.70 -33.54
C LEU A 319 -46.85 -20.59 -32.52
N ASP A 320 -46.03 -19.61 -32.87
CA ASP A 320 -45.69 -18.46 -32.01
C ASP A 320 -46.87 -17.52 -31.82
N VAL A 321 -47.61 -17.26 -32.90
CA VAL A 321 -48.88 -16.53 -32.86
C VAL A 321 -49.88 -17.22 -31.92
N THR A 322 -50.00 -18.54 -32.04
CA THR A 322 -50.90 -19.35 -31.20
C THR A 322 -50.46 -19.33 -29.74
N PHE A 323 -49.17 -19.45 -29.48
CA PHE A 323 -48.57 -19.39 -28.15
C PHE A 323 -48.79 -18.03 -27.50
N ALA A 324 -48.55 -16.93 -28.23
CA ALA A 324 -48.74 -15.58 -27.73
C ALA A 324 -50.21 -15.27 -27.39
N ILE A 325 -51.16 -15.74 -28.21
CA ILE A 325 -52.60 -15.65 -27.90
C ILE A 325 -52.94 -16.45 -26.63
N ALA A 326 -52.36 -17.63 -26.45
CA ALA A 326 -52.55 -18.43 -25.24
C ALA A 326 -51.99 -17.73 -24.00
N TYR A 327 -50.81 -17.13 -24.11
CA TYR A 327 -50.20 -16.31 -23.06
C TYR A 327 -51.10 -15.12 -22.67
N PHE A 328 -51.61 -14.34 -23.63
CA PHE A 328 -52.52 -13.23 -23.32
C PHE A 328 -53.86 -13.65 -22.71
N LYS A 329 -54.22 -14.94 -22.80
CA LYS A 329 -55.38 -15.54 -22.12
C LYS A 329 -55.03 -16.13 -20.74
N GLY A 330 -53.82 -15.90 -20.23
CA GLY A 330 -53.34 -16.39 -18.93
C GLY A 330 -52.57 -17.72 -18.99
N GLY A 331 -52.03 -18.08 -20.16
CA GLY A 331 -51.17 -19.26 -20.35
C GLY A 331 -49.74 -19.08 -19.83
N THR A 332 -48.85 -19.98 -20.24
CA THR A 332 -47.42 -19.93 -19.90
C THR A 332 -46.74 -18.71 -20.51
N ALA A 333 -45.85 -18.08 -19.75
CA ALA A 333 -45.06 -16.95 -20.20
C ALA A 333 -44.03 -17.35 -21.29
N PRO A 334 -43.75 -16.46 -22.28
CA PRO A 334 -42.62 -16.66 -23.19
C PRO A 334 -41.28 -16.85 -22.45
N PRO A 335 -40.38 -17.71 -22.95
CA PRO A 335 -39.14 -18.06 -22.27
C PRO A 335 -38.09 -16.93 -22.34
N ASP A 336 -38.12 -16.13 -23.40
CA ASP A 336 -37.11 -15.11 -23.68
C ASP A 336 -37.48 -13.78 -22.99
N ILE A 337 -37.04 -13.62 -21.73
CA ILE A 337 -37.24 -12.41 -20.91
C ILE A 337 -35.99 -11.52 -20.98
N CYS A 338 -36.24 -10.23 -21.15
CA CYS A 338 -35.22 -9.21 -21.32
C CYS A 338 -35.32 -8.07 -20.34
N ASP A 339 -34.17 -7.60 -19.87
CA ASP A 339 -34.04 -6.38 -19.07
C ASP A 339 -33.23 -5.34 -19.85
N CYS A 340 -33.92 -4.55 -20.68
CA CYS A 340 -33.33 -3.41 -21.41
C CYS A 340 -34.00 -2.09 -20.96
N ARG A 341 -34.14 -1.94 -19.63
CA ARG A 341 -34.58 -0.69 -19.02
C ARG A 341 -33.49 0.39 -19.19
N PRO A 342 -33.86 1.69 -19.20
CA PRO A 342 -35.19 2.24 -18.92
C PRO A 342 -36.16 2.29 -20.12
N ASP A 343 -35.72 1.88 -21.31
CA ASP A 343 -36.45 2.11 -22.55
C ASP A 343 -37.65 1.17 -22.77
N VAL A 344 -37.73 0.08 -22.00
CA VAL A 344 -38.91 -0.79 -21.97
C VAL A 344 -39.86 -0.41 -20.83
N PRO A 345 -41.16 -0.24 -21.11
CA PRO A 345 -42.14 0.33 -20.18
C PRO A 345 -42.67 -0.65 -19.13
N ALA A 346 -42.38 -1.96 -19.26
CA ALA A 346 -42.87 -2.99 -18.36
C ALA A 346 -41.87 -4.14 -18.23
N TYR A 347 -41.83 -4.77 -17.04
CA TYR A 347 -41.09 -6.00 -16.78
C TYR A 347 -42.01 -7.07 -16.19
N PRO A 348 -41.90 -8.35 -16.59
CA PRO A 348 -40.97 -8.87 -17.60
C PRO A 348 -41.29 -8.37 -19.01
N PHE A 349 -40.25 -7.97 -19.76
CA PHE A 349 -40.36 -7.67 -21.20
C PHE A 349 -39.97 -8.92 -21.99
N TYR A 350 -40.87 -9.37 -22.87
CA TYR A 350 -40.66 -10.57 -23.69
C TYR A 350 -40.21 -10.15 -25.09
N ALA A 351 -38.90 -10.00 -25.28
CA ALA A 351 -38.37 -9.31 -26.46
C ALA A 351 -38.65 -10.03 -27.79
N ALA A 352 -38.73 -11.36 -27.80
CA ALA A 352 -39.14 -12.12 -28.98
C ALA A 352 -40.57 -11.80 -29.45
N GLY A 353 -41.40 -11.30 -28.54
CA GLY A 353 -42.80 -10.96 -28.79
C GLY A 353 -43.01 -9.58 -29.39
N ASP A 354 -42.11 -8.62 -29.19
CA ASP A 354 -42.17 -7.34 -29.91
C ASP A 354 -41.66 -7.55 -31.33
N VAL A 355 -42.60 -7.62 -32.27
CA VAL A 355 -42.31 -7.86 -33.68
C VAL A 355 -42.61 -6.67 -34.57
N ASN A 356 -43.03 -5.54 -33.99
CA ASN A 356 -43.26 -4.29 -34.70
C ASN A 356 -42.29 -3.16 -34.29
N GLY A 357 -41.43 -3.40 -33.29
CA GLY A 357 -40.37 -2.50 -32.86
C GLY A 357 -40.82 -1.35 -31.95
N ASN A 358 -42.00 -1.45 -31.33
CA ASN A 358 -42.52 -0.39 -30.46
C ASN A 358 -42.10 -0.55 -28.99
N CYS A 359 -41.32 -1.57 -28.65
CA CYS A 359 -40.88 -1.90 -27.29
C CYS A 359 -42.02 -2.29 -26.33
N PHE A 360 -43.14 -2.79 -26.86
CA PHE A 360 -44.23 -3.42 -26.12
C PHE A 360 -44.51 -4.81 -26.69
N PHE A 361 -44.97 -5.72 -25.84
CA PHE A 361 -45.54 -6.99 -26.28
C PHE A 361 -47.03 -7.07 -25.93
N ASN A 362 -47.89 -6.88 -26.92
CA ASN A 362 -49.34 -6.83 -26.77
C ASN A 362 -50.07 -7.35 -28.04
N GLY A 363 -51.39 -7.11 -28.15
CA GLY A 363 -52.20 -7.59 -29.27
C GLY A 363 -51.84 -6.97 -30.64
N VAL A 364 -51.17 -5.82 -30.67
CA VAL A 364 -50.70 -5.17 -31.90
C VAL A 364 -49.60 -5.99 -32.55
N ASP A 365 -48.70 -6.57 -31.75
CA ASP A 365 -47.63 -7.48 -32.20
C ASP A 365 -48.20 -8.71 -32.89
N ILE A 366 -49.29 -9.26 -32.36
CA ILE A 366 -49.98 -10.41 -32.96
C ILE A 366 -50.56 -10.05 -34.33
N THR A 367 -51.16 -8.87 -34.43
CA THR A 367 -51.72 -8.37 -35.69
C THR A 367 -50.61 -8.18 -36.73
N TYR A 368 -49.47 -7.62 -36.30
CA TYR A 368 -48.29 -7.46 -37.15
C TYR A 368 -47.70 -8.79 -37.59
N PHE A 369 -47.56 -9.76 -36.68
CA PHE A 369 -47.01 -11.08 -36.98
C PHE A 369 -47.90 -11.83 -38.00
N VAL A 370 -49.22 -11.79 -37.82
CA VAL A 370 -50.16 -12.38 -38.80
C VAL A 370 -50.02 -11.69 -40.16
N PHE A 371 -49.84 -10.37 -40.19
CA PHE A 371 -49.62 -9.64 -41.44
C PHE A 371 -48.30 -10.02 -42.13
N TYR A 372 -47.21 -10.19 -41.37
CA TYR A 372 -45.94 -10.74 -41.88
C TYR A 372 -46.15 -12.12 -42.53
N MET A 373 -46.88 -13.03 -41.87
CA MET A 373 -47.16 -14.37 -42.40
C MET A 373 -47.98 -14.37 -43.71
N LEU A 374 -48.71 -13.28 -43.99
CA LEU A 374 -49.45 -13.08 -45.24
C LEU A 374 -48.61 -12.41 -46.35
N GLY A 375 -47.30 -12.26 -46.14
CA GLY A 375 -46.37 -11.63 -47.09
C GLY A 375 -46.11 -10.15 -46.85
N GLY A 376 -46.40 -9.65 -45.64
CA GLY A 376 -46.08 -8.30 -45.20
C GLY A 376 -44.58 -8.06 -44.94
N PRO A 377 -44.21 -6.88 -44.42
CA PRO A 377 -42.84 -6.55 -44.00
C PRO A 377 -42.29 -7.51 -42.95
N GLY A 378 -40.96 -7.66 -42.91
CA GLY A 378 -40.26 -8.52 -41.96
C GLY A 378 -40.46 -8.08 -40.50
N LEU A 379 -40.31 -9.04 -39.58
CA LEU A 379 -40.43 -8.79 -38.14
C LEU A 379 -39.33 -7.84 -37.65
N ILE A 380 -39.71 -6.87 -36.83
CA ILE A 380 -38.83 -5.81 -36.30
C ILE A 380 -38.78 -5.95 -34.78
N PHE A 381 -37.62 -5.74 -34.18
CA PHE A 381 -37.44 -5.79 -32.73
C PHE A 381 -37.35 -4.40 -32.11
N CYS A 382 -37.56 -4.32 -30.78
CA CYS A 382 -37.32 -3.10 -30.01
C CYS A 382 -35.87 -2.61 -30.23
N PRO A 383 -35.66 -1.37 -30.73
CA PRO A 383 -34.32 -0.84 -30.98
C PRO A 383 -33.43 -0.81 -29.73
N SER A 384 -34.02 -0.67 -28.54
CA SER A 384 -33.32 -0.69 -27.25
C SER A 384 -33.07 -2.11 -26.71
N CYS A 385 -33.59 -3.15 -27.36
CA CYS A 385 -33.34 -4.55 -27.02
C CYS A 385 -32.91 -5.35 -28.27
N PRO A 386 -31.78 -5.03 -28.93
CA PRO A 386 -31.39 -5.76 -30.13
C PRO A 386 -31.17 -7.26 -29.84
N PRO A 387 -31.65 -8.18 -30.69
CA PRO A 387 -31.36 -9.60 -30.52
C PRO A 387 -29.87 -9.86 -30.76
N VAL A 388 -29.25 -10.65 -29.89
CA VAL A 388 -27.95 -11.27 -30.18
C VAL A 388 -28.13 -12.66 -30.78
N ALA A 389 -27.14 -13.11 -31.56
CA ALA A 389 -27.20 -14.41 -32.24
C ALA A 389 -27.51 -15.53 -31.24
N ARG A 390 -28.53 -16.34 -31.57
CA ARG A 390 -28.96 -17.51 -30.80
C ARG A 390 -28.15 -18.75 -31.16
#